data_AF-A0A2U1YTE1-F1
#
_entry.id   AF-A0A2U1YTE1-F1
#
_cell.length_a   1.000
_cell.length_b   1.000
_cell.length_c   1.000
_cell.angle_alpha   90.00
_cell.angle_beta   90.00
_cell.angle_gamma   90.00
#
_symmetry.space_group_name_H-M   'P 1'
#
loop_
_entity.id
_entity.type
_entity.pdbx_description
1 polymer ?
#
loop_
_entity_poly.entity_id
_entity_poly.type
_entity_poly.pdbx_seq_one_letter_code
_entity_poly.pdbx_strand_id
1 'polypeptide(L)'
;MAIQFDVATRNAMADAITSQVGSNALLKIYDGTPPGSVGASLSGNNLLVSLPCSATFAPAASGGALTLNAITTTNASATGTASFFRITTSGGTAKVQGTVGTTANDLNLTSTSIVSGAPVAINSAVLTMPGA
;
A
#
# COMPACT_ATOMS: atom_id res chain seq x y z
N MET A 1 -20.21 10.33 3.86
CA MET A 1 -20.38 10.77 5.27
C MET A 1 -19.26 11.75 5.60
N ALA A 2 -19.58 12.89 6.22
CA ALA A 2 -18.63 13.97 6.53
C ALA A 2 -18.26 13.99 8.03
N ILE A 3 -17.92 12.83 8.59
CA ILE A 3 -17.35 12.79 9.94
C ILE A 3 -15.91 13.29 9.84
N GLN A 4 -15.55 14.24 10.71
CA GLN A 4 -14.19 14.77 10.83
C GLN A 4 -13.57 14.31 12.16
N PHE A 5 -12.27 14.05 12.12
CA PHE A 5 -11.48 13.60 13.26
C PHE A 5 -10.37 14.60 13.54
N ASP A 6 -10.05 14.81 14.81
CA ASP A 6 -8.87 15.57 15.18
C ASP A 6 -7.57 14.85 14.76
N VAL A 7 -6.47 15.59 14.71
CA VAL A 7 -5.18 15.08 14.25
C VAL A 7 -4.67 13.92 15.13
N ALA A 8 -4.91 13.95 16.44
CA ALA A 8 -4.45 12.88 17.33
C ALA A 8 -5.20 11.58 17.09
N THR A 9 -6.52 11.65 16.89
CA THR A 9 -7.34 10.49 16.51
C THR A 9 -6.87 9.88 15.18
N ARG A 10 -6.61 10.72 14.18
CA ARG A 10 -6.08 10.24 12.88
C ARG A 10 -4.68 9.65 13.01
N ASN A 11 -3.80 10.24 13.81
CA ASN A 11 -2.48 9.66 14.07
C ASN A 11 -2.61 8.29 14.74
N ALA A 12 -3.49 8.13 15.73
CA ALA A 12 -3.71 6.84 16.40
C ALA A 12 -4.25 5.76 15.44
N MET A 13 -5.15 6.11 14.51
CA MET A 13 -5.61 5.19 13.46
C MET A 13 -4.45 4.74 12.58
N ALA A 14 -3.59 5.68 12.19
CA ALA A 14 -2.46 5.42 11.34
C ALA A 14 -1.39 4.56 12.05
N ASP A 15 -1.09 4.84 13.31
CA ASP A 15 -0.18 4.03 14.14
C ASP A 15 -0.70 2.60 14.35
N ALA A 16 -2.02 2.43 14.44
CA ALA A 16 -2.63 1.10 14.51
C ALA A 16 -2.35 0.26 13.24
N ILE A 17 -2.23 0.88 12.06
CA ILE A 17 -1.83 0.18 10.83
C ILE A 17 -0.41 -0.38 10.98
N THR A 18 0.54 0.43 11.45
CA THR A 18 1.92 0.00 11.70
C THR A 18 1.97 -1.20 12.64
N SER A 19 1.15 -1.18 13.70
CA SER A 19 1.04 -2.30 14.65
C SER A 19 0.44 -3.56 14.02
N GLN A 20 -0.65 -3.43 13.27
CA GLN A 20 -1.35 -4.58 12.67
C GLN A 20 -0.59 -5.24 11.51
N VAL A 21 0.16 -4.44 10.76
CA VAL A 21 1.00 -4.91 9.65
C VAL A 21 2.22 -5.65 10.19
N GLY A 22 2.83 -5.11 11.25
CA GLY A 22 3.98 -5.70 11.91
C GLY A 22 5.27 -5.60 11.08
N SER A 23 6.28 -6.38 11.48
CA SER A 23 7.59 -6.38 10.83
C SER A 23 7.61 -7.18 9.54
N ASN A 24 8.48 -6.75 8.61
CA ASN A 24 8.69 -7.40 7.31
C ASN A 24 7.39 -7.50 6.49
N ALA A 25 6.62 -6.40 6.50
CA ALA A 25 5.44 -6.26 5.68
C ALA A 25 5.77 -6.39 4.19
N LEU A 26 4.75 -6.71 3.39
CA LEU A 26 4.89 -6.77 1.94
C LEU A 26 3.91 -5.78 1.32
N LEU A 27 4.40 -4.93 0.42
CA LEU A 27 3.58 -4.15 -0.48
C LEU A 27 3.43 -4.93 -1.79
N LYS A 28 2.19 -5.34 -2.09
CA LYS A 28 1.85 -6.13 -3.28
C LYS A 28 1.02 -5.30 -4.24
N ILE A 29 1.41 -5.27 -5.50
CA ILE A 29 0.70 -4.54 -6.56
C ILE A 29 0.04 -5.54 -7.51
N TYR A 30 -1.21 -5.27 -7.86
CA TYR A 30 -2.06 -6.15 -8.65
C TYR A 30 -2.67 -5.44 -9.86
N ASP A 31 -3.06 -6.24 -10.85
CA ASP A 31 -3.91 -5.81 -11.96
C ASP A 31 -5.41 -6.10 -11.69
N GLY A 32 -6.26 -5.65 -12.62
CA GLY A 32 -7.69 -5.94 -12.61
C GLY A 32 -8.50 -5.02 -11.71
N THR A 33 -9.63 -5.51 -11.21
CA THR A 33 -10.51 -4.72 -10.34
C THR A 33 -10.19 -5.00 -8.87
N PRO A 34 -10.00 -3.97 -8.03
CA PRO A 34 -9.80 -4.16 -6.60
C PRO A 34 -11.02 -4.88 -5.97
N PRO A 35 -10.81 -5.88 -5.11
CA PRO A 35 -11.92 -6.51 -4.37
C PRO A 35 -12.65 -5.49 -3.48
N GLY A 36 -13.94 -5.71 -3.23
CA GLY A 36 -14.79 -4.76 -2.49
C GLY A 36 -14.38 -4.47 -1.04
N SER A 37 -13.48 -5.28 -0.47
CA SER A 37 -12.88 -5.03 0.84
C SER A 37 -11.47 -5.61 0.91
N VAL A 38 -10.65 -5.11 1.84
CA VAL A 38 -9.27 -5.57 2.06
C VAL A 38 -9.20 -7.06 2.43
N GLY A 39 -10.21 -7.57 3.13
CA GLY A 39 -10.32 -8.98 3.52
C GLY A 39 -10.90 -9.89 2.44
N ALA A 40 -11.46 -9.34 1.36
CA ALA A 40 -11.98 -10.16 0.26
C ALA A 40 -10.84 -10.83 -0.51
N SER A 41 -11.07 -12.09 -0.88
CA SER A 41 -10.14 -12.84 -1.73
C SER A 41 -9.97 -12.17 -3.10
N LEU A 42 -8.79 -12.34 -3.68
CA LEU A 42 -8.52 -11.96 -5.05
C LEU A 42 -9.30 -12.88 -5.99
N SER A 43 -9.84 -12.34 -7.07
CA SER A 43 -10.62 -13.10 -8.07
C SER A 43 -10.22 -12.66 -9.47
N GLY A 44 -9.32 -13.42 -10.09
CA GLY A 44 -8.77 -13.08 -11.41
C GLY A 44 -7.74 -11.96 -11.41
N ASN A 45 -7.28 -11.49 -10.24
CA ASN A 45 -6.20 -10.52 -10.13
C ASN A 45 -4.83 -11.22 -10.17
N ASN A 46 -3.92 -10.73 -11.00
CA ASN A 46 -2.53 -11.17 -11.05
C ASN A 46 -1.66 -10.29 -10.16
N LEU A 47 -0.75 -10.93 -9.43
CA LEU A 47 0.30 -10.23 -8.70
C LEU A 47 1.37 -9.76 -9.68
N LEU A 48 1.55 -8.44 -9.80
CA LEU A 48 2.56 -7.84 -10.66
C LEU A 48 3.92 -7.76 -9.97
N VAL A 49 3.93 -7.32 -8.70
CA VAL A 49 5.15 -7.19 -7.90
C VAL A 49 4.86 -7.29 -6.40
N SER A 50 5.82 -7.82 -5.65
CA SER A 50 5.81 -7.90 -4.18
C SER A 50 7.08 -7.29 -3.63
N LEU A 51 6.99 -6.08 -3.09
CA LEU A 51 8.10 -5.33 -2.53
C LEU A 51 8.13 -5.51 -1.00
N PRO A 52 9.26 -5.94 -0.41
CA PRO A 52 9.37 -5.99 1.04
C PRO A 52 9.54 -4.58 1.61
N CYS A 53 8.77 -4.30 2.65
CA CYS A 53 8.94 -3.11 3.47
C CYS A 53 10.04 -3.33 4.50
N SER A 54 10.59 -2.22 5.00
CA SER A 54 11.52 -2.24 6.13
C SER A 54 10.96 -2.98 7.36
N ALA A 55 11.85 -3.60 8.15
CA ALA A 55 11.47 -4.31 9.38
C ALA A 55 10.67 -3.42 10.34
N THR A 56 11.04 -2.14 10.42
CA THR A 56 10.19 -1.07 10.95
C THR A 56 9.37 -0.53 9.80
N PHE A 57 8.05 -0.78 9.80
CA PHE A 57 7.17 -0.42 8.69
C PHE A 57 7.10 1.10 8.43
N ALA A 58 6.94 1.89 9.48
CA ALA A 58 6.89 3.35 9.42
C ALA A 58 7.25 3.95 10.78
N PRO A 59 7.76 5.21 10.84
CA PRO A 59 7.78 6.00 12.07
C PRO A 59 6.36 6.31 12.56
N ALA A 60 6.26 6.92 13.74
CA ALA A 60 4.99 7.40 14.29
C ALA A 60 4.29 8.38 13.32
N ALA A 61 2.99 8.26 13.21
CA ALA A 61 2.16 9.09 12.34
C ALA A 61 2.19 10.57 12.76
N SER A 62 2.07 11.46 11.76
CA SER A 62 2.03 12.90 11.98
C SER A 62 1.07 13.57 11.00
N GLY A 63 0.31 14.55 11.47
CA GLY A 63 -0.64 15.28 10.64
C GLY A 63 -1.79 14.43 10.07
N GLY A 64 -2.09 13.25 10.65
CA GLY A 64 -3.03 12.28 10.10
C GLY A 64 -2.48 11.47 8.93
N ALA A 65 -1.16 11.46 8.74
CA ALA A 65 -0.48 10.72 7.69
C ALA A 65 0.60 9.80 8.26
N LEU A 66 0.78 8.66 7.61
CA LEU A 66 1.82 7.68 7.89
C LEU A 66 2.70 7.54 6.65
N THR A 67 3.93 8.04 6.75
CA THR A 67 4.93 7.88 5.70
C THR A 67 5.66 6.57 5.93
N LEU A 68 5.60 5.65 4.98
CA LEU A 68 6.31 4.38 5.08
C LEU A 68 7.83 4.62 5.04
N ASN A 69 8.56 3.78 5.78
CA ASN A 69 10.01 3.69 5.63
C ASN A 69 10.37 3.14 4.23
N ALA A 70 11.67 3.12 3.93
CA ALA A 70 12.17 2.62 2.65
C ALA A 70 11.56 1.26 2.29
N ILE A 71 11.00 1.19 1.09
CA ILE A 71 10.46 -0.03 0.48
C ILE A 71 11.53 -0.55 -0.47
N THR A 72 11.95 -1.80 -0.31
CA THR A 72 13.01 -2.38 -1.12
C THR A 72 12.51 -2.60 -2.54
N THR A 73 13.23 -2.03 -3.51
CA THR A 73 13.00 -2.26 -4.94
C THR A 73 13.08 -3.76 -5.26
N THR A 74 12.12 -4.25 -6.03
CA THR A 74 12.12 -5.63 -6.54
C THR A 74 11.73 -5.66 -8.00
N ASN A 75 12.16 -6.70 -8.70
CA ASN A 75 11.74 -6.92 -10.08
C ASN A 75 10.30 -7.43 -10.14
N ALA A 76 9.54 -6.96 -11.13
CA ALA A 76 8.18 -7.43 -11.36
C ALA A 76 8.16 -8.92 -11.73
N SER A 77 7.19 -9.65 -11.18
CA SER A 77 6.97 -11.08 -11.46
C SER A 77 6.08 -11.30 -12.68
N ALA A 78 5.26 -10.32 -13.04
CA ALA A 78 4.36 -10.39 -14.18
C ALA A 78 4.25 -9.04 -14.91
N THR A 79 3.87 -9.10 -16.19
CA THR A 79 3.55 -7.93 -17.01
C THR A 79 2.07 -7.63 -16.88
N GLY A 80 1.71 -6.36 -16.69
CA GLY A 80 0.32 -5.93 -16.60
C GLY A 80 0.19 -4.46 -16.23
N THR A 81 -1.06 -4.00 -16.11
CA THR A 81 -1.37 -2.63 -15.69
C THR A 81 -1.74 -2.61 -14.21
N ALA A 82 -0.90 -1.96 -13.41
CA ALA A 82 -1.16 -1.76 -11.99
C ALA A 82 -2.43 -0.95 -11.76
N SER A 83 -3.29 -1.44 -10.88
CA SER A 83 -4.62 -0.89 -10.63
C SER A 83 -4.90 -0.68 -9.14
N PHE A 84 -4.43 -1.60 -8.30
CA PHE A 84 -4.52 -1.48 -6.85
C PHE A 84 -3.33 -2.15 -6.18
N PHE A 85 -3.12 -1.81 -4.92
CA PHE A 85 -2.12 -2.43 -4.07
C PHE A 85 -2.75 -2.94 -2.78
N ARG A 86 -2.05 -3.87 -2.14
CA ARG A 86 -2.31 -4.28 -0.76
C ARG A 86 -1.04 -4.24 0.05
N ILE A 87 -1.14 -3.76 1.28
CA ILE A 87 -0.10 -3.98 2.29
C ILE A 87 -0.52 -5.18 3.11
N THR A 88 0.34 -6.18 3.15
CA THR A 88 0.12 -7.41 3.90
C THR A 88 1.10 -7.54 5.04
N THR A 89 0.69 -8.28 6.07
CA THR A 89 1.65 -8.83 7.05
C THR A 89 2.67 -9.73 6.33
N SER A 90 3.76 -10.08 7.01
CA SER A 90 4.74 -11.06 6.51
C SER A 90 4.11 -12.43 6.19
N GLY A 91 3.04 -12.80 6.89
CA GLY A 91 2.24 -13.99 6.63
C GLY A 91 1.26 -13.88 5.45
N GLY A 92 1.21 -12.73 4.77
CA GLY A 92 0.38 -12.52 3.57
C GLY A 92 -1.04 -12.02 3.84
N THR A 93 -1.42 -11.77 5.10
CA THR A 93 -2.75 -11.24 5.45
C THR A 93 -2.83 -9.75 5.09
N ALA A 94 -3.76 -9.38 4.20
CA ALA A 94 -3.96 -7.99 3.81
C ALA A 94 -4.54 -7.14 4.95
N LYS A 95 -3.95 -5.96 5.15
CA LYS A 95 -4.34 -4.98 6.19
C LYS A 95 -4.76 -3.64 5.60
N VAL A 96 -4.13 -3.26 4.49
CA VAL A 96 -4.47 -2.04 3.74
C VAL A 96 -4.70 -2.40 2.29
N GLN A 97 -5.68 -1.75 1.66
CA GLN A 97 -5.91 -1.78 0.23
C GLN A 97 -6.08 -0.36 -0.28
N GLY A 98 -5.46 -0.04 -1.40
CA GLY A 98 -5.56 1.27 -2.04
C GLY A 98 -5.44 1.16 -3.54
N THR A 99 -5.79 2.25 -4.23
CA THR A 99 -5.72 2.40 -5.68
C THR A 99 -4.30 2.74 -6.15
N VAL A 100 -3.96 2.33 -7.36
CA VAL A 100 -2.69 2.67 -8.01
C VAL A 100 -2.97 3.45 -9.28
N GLY A 101 -2.24 4.54 -9.49
CA GLY A 101 -2.30 5.28 -10.74
C GLY A 101 -1.11 6.21 -10.90
N THR A 102 -1.24 7.26 -11.71
CA THR A 102 -0.15 8.23 -11.95
C THR A 102 -0.36 9.55 -11.24
N THR A 103 -1.60 9.92 -10.95
CA THR A 103 -1.98 11.17 -10.27
C THR A 103 -3.18 10.93 -9.36
N ALA A 104 -3.21 11.60 -8.20
CA ALA A 104 -4.35 11.60 -7.25
C ALA A 104 -4.86 10.20 -6.83
N ASN A 105 -4.03 9.16 -6.93
CA ASN A 105 -4.32 7.83 -6.39
C ASN A 105 -3.58 7.63 -5.06
N ASP A 106 -3.98 6.60 -4.32
CA ASP A 106 -3.36 6.26 -3.03
C ASP A 106 -1.88 5.91 -3.18
N LEU A 107 -1.51 5.24 -4.28
CA LEU A 107 -0.14 5.03 -4.71
C LEU A 107 0.06 5.58 -6.13
N ASN A 108 0.92 6.60 -6.26
CA ASN A 108 1.25 7.18 -7.55
C ASN A 108 2.58 6.62 -8.06
N LEU A 109 2.52 5.94 -9.21
CA LEU A 109 3.67 5.46 -9.97
C LEU A 109 3.94 6.39 -11.14
N THR A 110 5.18 6.39 -11.63
CA THR A 110 5.53 7.11 -12.87
C THR A 110 4.86 6.50 -14.10
N SER A 111 4.63 5.19 -14.08
CA SER A 111 3.88 4.43 -15.06
C SER A 111 3.17 3.27 -14.37
N THR A 112 1.91 3.03 -14.73
CA THR A 112 1.15 1.85 -14.27
C THR A 112 1.45 0.62 -15.13
N SER A 113 2.11 0.77 -16.27
CA SER A 113 2.54 -0.34 -17.09
C SER A 113 3.77 -1.00 -16.47
N ILE A 114 3.56 -2.18 -15.90
CA ILE A 114 4.60 -3.02 -15.30
C ILE A 114 5.01 -4.09 -16.30
N VAL A 115 6.31 -4.28 -16.47
CA VAL A 115 6.88 -5.31 -17.34
C VAL A 115 7.63 -6.31 -16.48
N SER A 116 7.37 -7.59 -16.69
CA SER A 116 8.06 -8.67 -15.97
C SER A 116 9.58 -8.53 -16.10
N GLY A 117 10.29 -8.74 -14.99
CA GLY A 117 11.74 -8.60 -14.90
C GLY A 117 12.25 -7.15 -14.77
N ALA A 118 11.41 -6.13 -15.03
CA ALA A 118 11.80 -4.74 -14.81
C ALA A 118 11.77 -4.38 -13.32
N PRO A 119 12.70 -3.52 -12.84
CA PRO A 119 12.70 -3.06 -11.46
C PRO A 119 11.51 -2.13 -11.21
N VAL A 120 10.80 -2.37 -10.11
CA VAL A 120 9.75 -1.48 -9.62
C VAL A 120 10.23 -0.85 -8.32
N ALA A 121 10.39 0.46 -8.32
CA ALA A 121 10.84 1.24 -7.18
C ALA A 121 9.73 2.18 -6.69
N ILE A 122 9.60 2.33 -5.38
CA ILE A 122 8.68 3.26 -4.74
C ILE A 122 9.50 4.18 -3.85
N ASN A 123 9.62 5.44 -4.27
CA ASN A 123 10.43 6.43 -3.55
C ASN A 123 9.80 6.86 -2.23
N SER A 124 8.47 6.97 -2.20
CA SER A 124 7.72 7.30 -0.99
C SER A 124 6.29 6.77 -1.12
N ALA A 125 5.76 6.24 -0.03
CA ALA A 125 4.35 5.88 0.10
C ALA A 125 3.82 6.54 1.37
N VAL A 126 2.73 7.30 1.24
CA VAL A 126 2.09 8.02 2.35
C VAL A 126 0.65 7.56 2.44
N LEU A 127 0.27 7.03 3.60
CA LEU A 127 -1.10 6.66 3.92
C LEU A 127 -1.74 7.82 4.68
N THR A 128 -2.73 8.48 4.08
CA THR A 128 -3.47 9.57 4.73
C THR A 128 -4.77 9.05 5.29
N MET A 129 -5.04 9.35 6.57
CA MET A 129 -6.27 8.94 7.23
C MET A 129 -7.45 9.85 6.80
N PRO A 130 -8.67 9.28 6.70
CA PRO A 130 -9.85 10.03 6.28
C PRO A 130 -10.31 11.04 7.35
N GLY A 131 -11.26 11.91 6.96
CA GLY A 131 -11.95 12.80 7.90
C GLY A 131 -11.13 14.01 8.33
N ALA A 132 -10.39 14.62 7.41
CA ALA A 132 -9.77 15.93 7.57
C ALA A 132 -10.80 17.08 7.56
#